data_AF-A0AAW8NMM8-F1
#
_entry.id   AF-A0AAW8NMM8-F1
#
_cell.length_a   1.000
_cell.length_b   1.000
_cell.length_c   1.000
_cell.angle_alpha   90.00
_cell.angle_beta   90.00
_cell.angle_gamma   90.00
#
_symmetry.space_group_name_H-M   'P 1'
#
loop_
_entity.id
_entity.type
_entity.pdbx_description
1 polymer ?
#
loop_
_entity_poly.entity_id
_entity_poly.type
_entity_poly.pdbx_seq_one_letter_code
_entity_poly.pdbx_strand_id
1 'polypeptide(L)'
;MVTDKDGYIHLIQYLTEHLDIFANSQQQSASDATVMELFEEQLAGQIIMVCGQNPSLTFAQRNLVIREVDSIVYDLEEILARVASQKATAEQTLFITEFSCLIKNLFDQEISNF
;
A
#
# COMPACT_ATOMS: atom_id res chain seq x y z
N MET A 1 1.64 -14.71 -0.78
CA MET A 1 2.98 -14.63 -1.44
C MET A 1 3.86 -13.60 -0.76
N VAL A 2 3.46 -12.34 -0.74
CA VAL A 2 4.05 -11.30 0.13
C VAL A 2 3.26 -11.18 1.43
N THR A 3 1.93 -11.34 1.39
CA THR A 3 1.03 -11.17 2.55
C THR A 3 1.22 -12.24 3.64
N ASP A 4 1.77 -13.40 3.28
CA ASP A 4 2.08 -14.48 4.22
C ASP A 4 3.46 -14.36 4.88
N LYS A 5 4.22 -13.30 4.58
CA LYS A 5 5.62 -13.15 5.01
C LYS A 5 5.77 -12.21 6.19
N ASP A 6 6.81 -12.46 6.99
CA ASP A 6 7.19 -11.60 8.12
C ASP A 6 7.36 -10.13 7.70
N GLY A 7 7.87 -9.90 6.48
CA GLY A 7 8.00 -8.56 5.91
C GLY A 7 6.66 -7.82 5.85
N TYR A 8 5.57 -8.49 5.44
CA TYR A 8 4.25 -7.86 5.43
C TYR A 8 3.70 -7.61 6.82
N ILE A 9 3.89 -8.58 7.74
CA ILE A 9 3.50 -8.42 9.15
C ILE A 9 4.16 -7.17 9.75
N HIS A 10 5.44 -6.94 9.46
CA HIS A 10 6.16 -5.74 9.91
C HIS A 10 5.62 -4.46 9.28
N LEU A 11 5.16 -4.48 8.03
CA LEU A 11 4.51 -3.31 7.43
C LEU A 11 3.16 -3.00 8.10
N ILE A 12 2.35 -4.01 8.40
CA ILE A 12 1.11 -3.81 9.15
C ILE A 12 1.37 -3.30 10.56
N GLN A 13 2.41 -3.80 11.23
CA GLN A 13 2.86 -3.26 12.53
C GLN A 13 3.28 -1.79 12.40
N TYR A 14 4.10 -1.46 11.39
CA TYR A 14 4.53 -0.09 11.11
C TYR A 14 3.33 0.84 10.87
N LEU A 15 2.33 0.42 10.08
CA LEU A 15 1.08 1.17 9.91
C LEU A 15 0.36 1.37 11.24
N THR A 16 0.23 0.30 12.04
CA THR A 16 -0.49 0.32 13.31
C THR A 16 0.17 1.27 14.32
N GLU A 17 1.51 1.29 14.36
CA GLU A 17 2.30 2.18 15.21
C GLU A 17 2.15 3.68 14.85
N HIS A 18 1.70 3.97 13.62
CA HIS A 18 1.52 5.33 13.10
C HIS A 18 0.04 5.70 12.85
N LEU A 19 -0.91 4.97 13.46
CA LEU A 19 -2.34 5.26 13.31
C LEU A 19 -2.76 6.63 13.88
N ASP A 20 -1.94 7.23 14.73
CA ASP A 20 -2.15 8.57 15.27
C ASP A 20 -2.12 9.66 14.17
N ILE A 21 -1.36 9.45 13.09
CA ILE A 21 -1.38 10.29 11.87
C ILE A 21 -2.79 10.31 11.25
N PHE A 22 -3.51 9.20 11.36
CA PHE A 22 -4.85 9.03 10.80
C PHE A 22 -5.96 9.44 11.78
N ALA A 23 -5.68 9.50 13.07
CA ALA A 23 -6.65 9.88 14.09
C ALA A 23 -6.99 11.38 14.10
N ASN A 24 -6.10 12.23 13.59
CA ASN A 24 -6.22 13.69 13.66
C ASN A 24 -6.75 14.32 12.36
N SER A 25 -8.05 14.21 12.11
CA SER A 25 -8.74 14.81 10.95
C SER A 25 -8.85 16.35 10.97
N GLN A 26 -8.23 17.03 11.95
CA GLN A 26 -8.34 18.49 12.12
C GLN A 26 -7.40 19.29 11.21
N GLN A 27 -6.46 18.63 10.52
CA GLN A 27 -5.60 19.28 9.55
C GLN A 27 -6.34 19.52 8.23
N GLN A 28 -6.00 20.63 7.57
CA GLN A 28 -6.59 21.01 6.29
C GLN A 28 -6.23 19.96 5.22
N SER A 29 -7.24 19.43 4.52
CA SER A 29 -7.03 18.46 3.45
C SER A 29 -6.10 19.04 2.38
N ALA A 30 -5.07 18.28 2.03
CA ALA A 30 -4.10 18.66 1.01
C ALA A 30 -4.35 18.00 -0.34
N SER A 31 -5.18 16.94 -0.34
CA SER A 31 -5.63 16.22 -1.52
C SER A 31 -7.15 16.27 -1.64
N ASP A 32 -7.63 16.15 -2.87
CA ASP A 32 -9.05 15.88 -3.13
C ASP A 32 -9.40 14.40 -2.99
N ALA A 33 -8.41 13.52 -3.03
CA ALA A 33 -8.57 12.08 -2.79
C ALA A 33 -8.77 11.76 -1.31
N THR A 34 -9.57 10.74 -1.06
CA THR A 34 -9.70 10.12 0.26
C THR A 34 -8.45 9.31 0.61
N VAL A 35 -8.29 8.97 1.89
CA VAL A 35 -7.20 8.10 2.37
C VAL A 35 -7.13 6.81 1.56
N MET A 36 -8.27 6.17 1.31
CA MET A 36 -8.28 4.88 0.61
C MET A 36 -8.03 5.02 -0.88
N GLU A 37 -8.63 6.01 -1.55
CA GLU A 37 -8.36 6.30 -2.98
C GLU A 37 -6.86 6.58 -3.20
N LEU A 38 -6.21 7.26 -2.25
CA LEU A 38 -4.79 7.54 -2.35
C LEU A 38 -3.92 6.28 -2.16
N PHE A 39 -4.30 5.36 -1.25
CA PHE A 39 -3.63 4.06 -1.15
C PHE A 39 -3.77 3.27 -2.46
N GLU A 40 -4.97 3.18 -3.02
CA GLU A 40 -5.22 2.49 -4.28
C GLU A 40 -4.39 3.06 -5.43
N GLU A 41 -4.38 4.38 -5.60
CA GLU A 41 -3.60 5.07 -6.63
C GLU A 41 -2.10 4.78 -6.49
N GLN A 42 -1.57 4.96 -5.27
CA GLN A 42 -0.15 4.76 -5.01
C GLN A 42 0.26 3.30 -5.20
N LEU A 43 -0.51 2.34 -4.66
CA LEU A 43 -0.23 0.91 -4.82
C LEU A 43 -0.33 0.49 -6.29
N ALA A 44 -1.33 0.95 -7.04
CA ALA A 44 -1.44 0.68 -8.47
C ALA A 44 -0.18 1.16 -9.22
N GLY A 45 0.28 2.39 -8.93
CA GLY A 45 1.51 2.94 -9.49
C GLY A 45 2.75 2.08 -9.19
N GLN A 46 2.88 1.62 -7.94
CA GLN A 46 3.99 0.75 -7.54
C GLN A 46 3.97 -0.60 -8.28
N ILE A 47 2.79 -1.18 -8.48
CA ILE A 47 2.66 -2.52 -9.08
C ILE A 47 2.89 -2.49 -10.59
N ILE A 48 2.46 -1.42 -11.24
CA ILE A 48 2.85 -1.14 -12.64
C ILE A 48 4.38 -1.06 -12.73
N MET A 49 5.03 -0.37 -11.80
CA MET A 49 6.49 -0.23 -11.77
C MET A 49 7.19 -1.58 -11.55
N VAL A 50 6.74 -2.37 -10.58
CA VAL A 50 7.24 -3.72 -10.30
C VAL A 50 7.16 -4.60 -11.56
N CYS A 51 6.01 -4.63 -12.23
CA CYS A 51 5.85 -5.42 -13.45
C CYS A 51 6.70 -4.89 -14.62
N GLY A 52 6.87 -3.58 -14.73
CA GLY A 52 7.70 -2.94 -15.75
C GLY A 52 9.19 -3.21 -15.56
N GLN A 53 9.66 -3.26 -14.31
CA GLN A 53 11.05 -3.57 -13.96
C GLN A 53 11.38 -5.06 -14.12
N ASN A 54 10.38 -5.94 -14.07
CA ASN A 54 10.55 -7.39 -14.16
C ASN A 54 9.85 -7.96 -15.41
N PRO A 55 10.35 -7.68 -16.63
CA PRO A 55 9.70 -8.09 -17.87
C PRO A 55 9.63 -9.62 -18.06
N SER A 56 10.51 -10.38 -17.40
CA SER A 56 10.55 -11.84 -17.40
C SER A 56 9.39 -12.49 -16.64
N LEU A 57 8.63 -11.73 -15.83
CA LEU A 57 7.47 -12.27 -15.12
C LEU A 57 6.45 -12.83 -16.10
N THR A 58 6.12 -14.10 -15.90
CA THR A 58 5.05 -14.77 -16.63
C THR A 58 3.70 -14.15 -16.30
N PHE A 59 2.71 -14.37 -17.16
CA PHE A 59 1.34 -13.93 -16.92
C PHE A 59 0.80 -14.45 -15.57
N ALA A 60 1.10 -15.70 -15.21
CA ALA A 60 0.68 -16.28 -13.95
C ALA A 60 1.30 -15.57 -12.75
N GLN A 61 2.59 -15.20 -12.81
CA GLN A 61 3.26 -14.44 -11.75
C GLN A 61 2.71 -13.01 -11.65
N ARG A 62 2.44 -12.33 -12.78
CA ARG A 62 1.82 -10.99 -12.77
C ARG A 62 0.42 -11.01 -12.15
N ASN A 63 -0.40 -12.01 -12.49
CA ASN A 63 -1.72 -12.18 -11.87
C ASN A 63 -1.63 -12.51 -10.38
N LEU A 64 -0.57 -13.21 -9.94
CA LEU A 64 -0.35 -13.45 -8.51
C LEU A 64 -0.02 -12.13 -7.80
N VAL A 65 0.87 -11.31 -8.35
CA VAL A 65 1.18 -9.97 -7.81
C VAL A 65 -0.08 -9.12 -7.66
N ILE A 66 -0.93 -9.06 -8.70
CA ILE A 66 -2.18 -8.28 -8.66
C ILE A 66 -3.10 -8.76 -7.53
N ARG A 67 -3.31 -10.08 -7.38
CA ARG A 67 -4.16 -10.63 -6.31
C ARG A 67 -3.64 -10.36 -4.90
N GLU A 68 -2.32 -10.33 -4.74
CA GLU A 68 -1.72 -9.98 -3.45
C GLU A 68 -1.98 -8.51 -3.11
N VAL A 69 -1.95 -7.62 -4.11
CA VAL A 69 -2.27 -6.20 -3.92
C VAL A 69 -3.72 -6.03 -3.54
N ASP A 70 -4.64 -6.74 -4.20
CA ASP A 70 -6.06 -6.73 -3.81
C ASP A 70 -6.24 -7.15 -2.35
N SER A 71 -5.47 -8.14 -1.89
CA SER A 71 -5.50 -8.59 -0.49
C SER A 71 -4.94 -7.51 0.47
N ILE A 72 -3.86 -6.83 0.08
CA ILE A 72 -3.29 -5.72 0.86
C ILE A 72 -4.29 -4.56 0.98
N VAL A 73 -4.94 -4.20 -0.13
CA VAL A 73 -5.95 -3.13 -0.17
C VAL A 73 -7.10 -3.48 0.78
N TYR A 74 -7.58 -4.73 0.78
CA TYR A 74 -8.61 -5.19 1.70
C TYR A 74 -8.21 -5.06 3.17
N ASP A 75 -6.99 -5.47 3.53
CA ASP A 75 -6.48 -5.35 4.90
C ASP A 75 -6.36 -3.86 5.33
N LEU A 76 -5.92 -2.98 4.43
CA LEU A 76 -5.84 -1.54 4.69
C LEU A 76 -7.22 -0.92 4.91
N GLU A 77 -8.21 -1.31 4.10
CA GLU A 77 -9.60 -0.88 4.29
C GLU A 77 -10.13 -1.27 5.66
N GLU A 78 -9.84 -2.49 6.13
CA GLU A 78 -10.26 -2.97 7.45
C GLU A 78 -9.61 -2.17 8.57
N ILE A 79 -8.29 -1.98 8.50
CA ILE A 79 -7.51 -1.24 9.52
C ILE A 79 -7.94 0.23 9.58
N LEU A 80 -8.19 0.84 8.43
CA LEU A 80 -8.46 2.27 8.29
C LEU A 80 -9.96 2.58 8.11
N ALA A 81 -10.86 1.64 8.38
CA ALA A 81 -12.29 1.74 8.07
C ALA A 81 -12.96 3.05 8.57
N ARG A 82 -12.48 3.61 9.69
CA ARG A 82 -13.03 4.84 10.28
C ARG A 82 -12.64 6.12 9.53
N VAL A 83 -11.56 6.07 8.77
CA VAL A 83 -10.92 7.23 8.12
C VAL A 83 -10.78 7.05 6.61
N ALA A 84 -11.02 5.84 6.08
CA ALA A 84 -10.86 5.47 4.68
C ALA A 84 -11.49 6.48 3.71
N SER A 85 -12.70 6.96 4.01
CA SER A 85 -13.46 7.90 3.18
C SER A 85 -13.20 9.38 3.49
N GLN A 86 -12.28 9.70 4.39
CA GLN A 86 -11.91 11.08 4.71
C GLN A 86 -10.85 11.57 3.74
N LYS A 87 -10.92 12.85 3.35
CA LYS A 87 -9.89 13.46 2.50
C LYS A 87 -8.53 13.41 3.18
N ALA A 88 -7.52 12.97 2.44
CA ALA A 88 -6.17 12.85 2.98
C ALA A 88 -5.56 14.22 3.30
N THR A 89 -4.93 14.31 4.48
CA THR A 89 -4.09 15.46 4.86
C THR A 89 -2.73 15.39 4.15
N ALA A 90 -1.93 16.46 4.25
CA ALA A 90 -0.57 16.45 3.69
C ALA A 90 0.31 15.39 4.35
N GLU A 91 0.19 15.24 5.67
CA GLU A 91 0.95 14.27 6.47
C GLU A 91 0.56 12.83 6.12
N GLN A 92 -0.75 12.56 6.00
CA GLN A 92 -1.26 11.26 5.54
C GLN A 92 -0.78 10.95 4.12
N THR A 93 -0.80 11.93 3.22
CA THR A 93 -0.31 11.75 1.84
C THR A 93 1.15 11.33 1.80
N LEU A 94 2.00 11.98 2.63
CA LEU A 94 3.42 11.63 2.73
C LEU A 94 3.58 10.20 3.25
N PHE A 95 2.90 9.87 4.35
CA PHE A 95 2.95 8.54 4.93
C PHE A 95 2.51 7.45 3.95
N ILE A 96 1.37 7.65 3.26
CA ILE A 96 0.82 6.69 2.29
C ILE A 96 1.81 6.46 1.13
N THR A 97 2.45 7.52 0.67
CA THR A 97 3.47 7.45 -0.39
C THR A 97 4.66 6.61 0.04
N GLU A 98 5.19 6.85 1.24
CA GLU A 98 6.31 6.10 1.81
C GLU A 98 5.93 4.64 2.06
N PHE A 99 4.78 4.40 2.67
CA PHE A 99 4.26 3.06 2.94
C PHE A 99 4.11 2.24 1.64
N SER A 100 3.57 2.84 0.59
CA SER A 100 3.42 2.18 -0.72
C SER A 100 4.78 1.80 -1.31
N CYS A 101 5.82 2.62 -1.11
CA CYS A 101 7.18 2.28 -1.53
C CYS A 101 7.75 1.09 -0.74
N LEU A 102 7.43 0.97 0.55
CA LEU A 102 7.82 -0.20 1.35
C LEU A 102 7.14 -1.48 0.85
N ILE A 103 5.86 -1.42 0.50
CA ILE A 103 5.14 -2.53 -0.12
C ILE A 103 5.80 -2.94 -1.44
N LYS A 104 6.17 -1.97 -2.29
CA LYS A 104 6.93 -2.23 -3.52
C LYS A 104 8.23 -2.99 -3.25
N ASN A 105 9.00 -2.56 -2.25
CA ASN A 105 10.26 -3.21 -1.87
C ASN A 105 10.03 -4.68 -1.47
N LEU A 106 8.93 -4.97 -0.77
CA LEU A 106 8.57 -6.35 -0.42
C LEU A 106 8.30 -7.21 -1.65
N PHE A 107 7.58 -6.66 -2.64
CA PHE A 107 7.38 -7.35 -3.92
C PHE A 107 8.69 -7.55 -4.70
N ASP A 108 9.55 -6.53 -4.79
CA ASP A 108 10.84 -6.64 -5.48
C ASP A 108 11.70 -7.77 -4.88
N GLN A 109 11.73 -7.87 -3.55
CA GLN A 109 12.44 -8.93 -2.84
C GLN A 109 11.86 -10.32 -3.16
N GLU A 110 10.54 -10.50 -3.05
CA GLU A 110 9.92 -11.79 -3.34
C GLU A 110 10.07 -12.20 -4.81
N ILE A 111 9.97 -11.24 -5.74
CA ILE A 111 10.16 -11.50 -7.17
C ILE A 111 11.60 -11.90 -7.49
N SER A 112 12.59 -11.34 -6.78
CA SER A 112 14.00 -11.70 -6.97
C SER A 112 14.31 -13.16 -6.59
N ASN A 113 13.40 -13.82 -5.86
CA ASN A 113 13.51 -15.22 -5.46
C ASN A 113 12.82 -16.19 -6.45
N PHE A 114 12.24 -15.69 -7.56
CA PHE A 114 11.62 -16.53 -8.59
C PHE A 114 12.62 -17.26 -9.48
#